data_AF-A0AA41VSL2-F1
#
_entry.id   AF-A0AA41VSL2-F1
#
_cell.length_a   1.000
_cell.length_b   1.000
_cell.length_c   1.000
_cell.angle_alpha   90.00
_cell.angle_beta   90.00
_cell.angle_gamma   90.00
#
_symmetry.space_group_name_H-M   'P 1'
#
loop_
_entity.id
_entity.type
_entity.pdbx_description
1 polymer ?
#
loop_
_entity_poly.entity_id
_entity_poly.type
_entity_poly.pdbx_seq_one_letter_code
_entity_poly.pdbx_strand_id
1 'polypeptide(L)'
;MKIPYTTSLTTLFSYWLLFVFGQFRDLFSNFIEWWKGSSNLHGYAPICLGIEDFYVRRVYLRAQDCFNRPIASAPDSWIDVVERYSDDKNKTL
;
A
#
# COMPACT_ATOMS: atom_id res chain seq x y z
N MET A 1 15.01 -32.25 -16.40
CA MET A 1 15.62 -30.90 -16.32
C MET A 1 15.97 -30.65 -14.86
N LYS A 2 17.24 -30.74 -14.45
CA LYS A 2 17.67 -30.42 -13.08
C LYS A 2 17.95 -28.93 -13.02
N ILE A 3 17.10 -28.19 -12.33
CA ILE A 3 17.30 -26.76 -12.10
C ILE A 3 18.50 -26.65 -11.14
N PRO A 4 19.52 -25.84 -11.45
CA PRO A 4 20.65 -25.66 -10.55
C PRO A 4 20.14 -25.16 -9.20
N TYR A 5 20.57 -25.81 -8.12
CA TYR A 5 20.10 -25.52 -6.75
C TYR A 5 20.28 -24.04 -6.37
N THR A 6 21.28 -23.39 -6.93
CA THR A 6 21.53 -21.95 -6.77
C THR A 6 20.38 -21.09 -7.29
N THR A 7 19.79 -21.41 -8.43
CA THR A 7 18.68 -20.63 -9.02
C THR A 7 17.38 -20.79 -8.23
N SER A 8 17.09 -21.98 -7.71
CA SER A 8 15.91 -22.19 -6.86
C SER A 8 16.06 -21.48 -5.51
N LEU A 9 17.26 -21.43 -4.94
CA LEU A 9 17.52 -20.71 -3.70
C LEU A 9 17.42 -19.19 -3.88
N THR A 10 17.99 -18.62 -4.94
CA THR A 10 17.93 -17.17 -5.17
C THR A 10 16.53 -16.69 -5.48
N THR A 11 15.74 -17.46 -6.23
CA THR A 11 14.32 -17.13 -6.50
C THR A 11 13.50 -17.15 -5.21
N LEU A 12 13.58 -18.21 -4.41
CA LEU A 12 12.90 -18.28 -3.11
C LEU A 12 13.35 -17.17 -2.16
N PHE A 13 14.65 -16.87 -2.12
CA PHE A 13 15.20 -15.77 -1.33
C PHE A 13 14.69 -14.40 -1.79
N SER A 14 14.59 -14.17 -3.10
CA SER A 14 14.07 -12.91 -3.64
C SER A 14 12.61 -12.67 -3.26
N TYR A 15 11.77 -13.71 -3.29
CA TYR A 15 10.39 -13.65 -2.82
C TYR A 15 10.32 -13.35 -1.32
N TRP A 16 11.19 -14.00 -0.52
CA TRP A 16 11.28 -13.75 0.91
C TRP A 16 11.73 -12.33 1.25
N LEU A 17 12.68 -11.78 0.50
CA LEU A 17 13.18 -10.42 0.68
C LEU A 17 12.06 -9.39 0.46
N LEU A 18 11.24 -9.57 -0.56
CA LEU A 18 10.07 -8.71 -0.81
C LEU A 18 9.06 -8.75 0.35
N PHE A 19 8.82 -9.94 0.91
CA PHE A 19 7.92 -10.10 2.04
C PHE A 19 8.45 -9.41 3.30
N VAL A 20 9.73 -9.64 3.63
CA VAL A 20 10.39 -9.02 4.81
C VAL A 20 10.46 -7.50 4.65
N PHE A 21 10.77 -7.01 3.46
CA PHE A 21 10.81 -5.57 3.20
C PHE A 21 9.43 -4.92 3.41
N GLY A 22 8.35 -5.62 3.03
CA GLY A 22 6.98 -5.20 3.30
C GLY A 22 6.69 -5.03 4.79
N GLN A 23 7.08 -6.03 5.59
CA GLN A 23 6.91 -6.01 7.05
C GLN A 23 7.79 -4.96 7.73
N PHE A 24 9.06 -4.86 7.34
CA PHE A 24 10.02 -3.91 7.92
C PHE A 24 9.54 -2.46 7.76
N ARG A 25 9.01 -2.10 6.60
CA ARG A 25 8.46 -0.77 6.33
C ARG A 25 7.25 -0.43 7.23
N ASP A 26 6.51 -1.44 7.67
CA ASP A 26 5.37 -1.25 8.55
C ASP A 26 5.79 -1.12 10.02
N LEU A 27 6.72 -1.96 10.45
CA LEU A 27 7.39 -1.85 11.74
C LEU A 27 8.06 -0.49 11.92
N PHE A 28 8.72 0.04 10.88
CA PHE A 28 9.32 1.36 10.92
C PHE A 28 8.31 2.49 11.11
N SER A 29 7.13 2.38 10.52
CA SER A 29 6.06 3.38 10.70
C SER A 29 5.53 3.37 12.13
N ASN A 30 5.25 2.18 12.66
CA ASN A 30 4.81 2.01 14.05
C ASN A 30 5.89 2.47 15.04
N PHE A 31 7.17 2.21 14.74
CA PHE A 31 8.29 2.68 15.55
C PHE A 31 8.42 4.21 15.54
N ILE A 32 8.23 4.85 14.38
CA ILE A 32 8.21 6.32 14.27
C ILE A 32 7.00 6.91 15.01
N GLU A 33 5.82 6.30 14.93
CA GLU A 33 4.62 6.74 15.65
C GLU A 33 4.78 6.61 17.16
N TRP A 34 5.39 5.52 17.63
CA TRP A 34 5.77 5.33 19.03
C TRP A 34 6.79 6.38 19.50
N TRP A 35 7.82 6.64 18.70
CA TRP A 35 8.83 7.66 18.99
C TRP A 35 8.25 9.08 19.04
N LYS A 36 7.26 9.38 18.19
CA LYS A 36 6.58 10.68 18.15
C LYS A 36 5.62 10.92 19.31
N GLY A 37 5.38 9.93 20.18
CA GLY A 37 4.51 10.08 21.35
C GLY A 37 3.07 10.40 20.97
N SER A 38 2.57 9.82 19.87
CA SER A 38 1.19 10.03 19.44
C SER A 38 0.24 9.48 20.51
N SER A 39 -0.61 10.35 21.04
CA SER A 39 -1.65 10.01 22.00
C SER A 39 -2.66 9.08 21.34
N ASN A 40 -2.59 7.79 21.65
CA ASN A 40 -3.63 6.84 21.28
C ASN A 40 -4.98 7.37 21.77
N LEU A 41 -5.98 7.45 20.89
CA LEU A 41 -7.37 7.70 21.26
C LEU A 41 -7.78 6.61 22.26
N HIS A 42 -7.77 6.96 23.54
CA HIS A 42 -8.00 6.03 24.63
C HIS A 42 -9.47 5.57 24.59
N GLY A 43 -9.71 4.28 24.37
CA GLY A 43 -11.01 3.66 24.66
C GLY A 43 -11.82 3.11 23.47
N TYR A 44 -11.34 3.20 22.23
CA TYR A 44 -12.05 2.60 21.08
C TYR A 44 -11.37 1.31 20.60
N ALA A 45 -12.17 0.29 20.31
CA ALA A 45 -11.69 -0.91 19.65
C ALA A 45 -11.23 -0.58 18.22
N PRO A 46 -10.13 -1.17 17.73
CA PRO A 46 -9.67 -0.94 16.36
C PRO A 46 -10.75 -1.39 15.37
N ILE A 47 -11.15 -0.48 14.47
CA ILE A 47 -12.23 -0.70 13.49
C ILE A 47 -11.81 -1.75 12.45
N CYS A 48 -10.52 -1.86 12.16
CA CYS A 48 -9.94 -2.82 11.23
C CYS A 48 -8.83 -3.63 11.92
N LEU A 49 -8.65 -4.89 11.52
CA LEU A 49 -7.50 -5.68 11.93
C LEU A 49 -6.21 -5.04 11.36
N GLY A 50 -5.07 -5.19 12.04
CA GLY A 50 -3.82 -4.49 11.66
C GLY A 50 -3.38 -4.69 10.21
N ILE A 51 -3.65 -5.88 9.65
CA ILE A 51 -3.33 -6.19 8.24
C ILE A 51 -4.29 -5.48 7.27
N GLU A 52 -5.56 -5.37 7.63
CA GLU A 52 -6.58 -4.69 6.82
C GLU A 52 -6.35 -3.18 6.81
N ASP A 53 -6.03 -2.61 7.97
CA ASP A 53 -5.65 -1.20 8.09
C ASP A 53 -4.40 -0.87 7.26
N PHE A 54 -3.39 -1.75 7.28
CA PHE A 54 -2.23 -1.65 6.40
C PHE A 54 -2.62 -1.64 4.91
N TYR A 55 -3.48 -2.59 4.51
CA TYR A 55 -3.92 -2.72 3.13
C TYR A 55 -4.67 -1.46 2.67
N VAL A 56 -5.57 -0.95 3.50
CA VAL A 56 -6.32 0.28 3.21
C VAL A 56 -5.36 1.47 3.06
N ARG A 57 -4.51 1.72 4.05
CA ARG A 57 -3.61 2.90 4.08
C ARG A 57 -2.57 2.90 2.96
N ARG A 58 -2.03 1.73 2.61
CA ARG A 58 -0.85 1.65 1.72
C ARG A 58 -1.16 1.20 0.30
N VAL A 59 -2.18 0.37 0.10
CA VAL A 59 -2.50 -0.22 -1.21
C VAL A 59 -3.78 0.39 -1.77
N TYR A 60 -4.88 0.25 -1.03
CA TYR A 60 -6.20 0.62 -1.53
C TYR A 60 -6.33 2.11 -1.85
N LEU A 61 -5.92 3.01 -0.93
CA LEU A 61 -6.00 4.46 -1.16
C LEU A 61 -5.23 4.94 -2.41
N ARG A 62 -4.17 4.22 -2.80
CA ARG A 62 -3.41 4.54 -4.02
C ARG A 62 -4.05 3.94 -5.27
N ALA A 63 -4.49 2.69 -5.18
CA ALA A 63 -5.15 2.01 -6.29
C ALA A 63 -6.47 2.70 -6.66
N GLN A 64 -7.29 3.06 -5.67
CA GLN A 64 -8.55 3.78 -5.90
C GLN A 64 -8.33 5.13 -6.59
N ASP A 65 -7.15 5.75 -6.41
CA ASP A 65 -6.89 7.02 -7.06
C ASP A 65 -6.78 6.88 -8.58
N CYS A 66 -6.36 5.72 -9.09
CA CYS A 66 -6.34 5.47 -10.53
C CYS A 66 -7.72 5.02 -11.03
N PHE A 67 -8.39 4.13 -10.30
CA PHE A 67 -9.64 3.50 -10.74
C PHE A 67 -10.87 4.40 -10.63
N ASN A 68 -10.93 5.28 -9.63
CA ASN A 68 -12.07 6.18 -9.42
C ASN A 68 -11.93 7.50 -10.21
N ARG A 69 -11.07 7.57 -11.23
CA ARG A 69 -10.98 8.75 -12.08
C ARG A 69 -11.95 8.63 -13.26
N PRO A 70 -12.87 9.59 -13.43
CA PRO A 70 -13.80 9.56 -14.55
C PRO A 70 -13.05 9.80 -15.86
N ILE A 71 -13.42 9.02 -16.88
CA ILE A 71 -12.90 9.13 -18.24
C ILE A 71 -13.70 10.25 -18.95
N ALA A 72 -13.00 11.24 -19.49
CA ALA A 72 -13.60 12.37 -20.19
C ALA A 72 -13.55 12.24 -21.72
N SER A 73 -12.97 11.13 -22.21
CA SER A 73 -12.74 10.86 -23.63
C SER A 73 -13.65 9.73 -24.16
N ALA A 74 -13.82 9.70 -25.48
CA ALA A 74 -14.39 8.56 -26.17
C ALA A 74 -13.42 7.36 -26.15
N PRO A 75 -13.89 6.12 -26.31
CA PRO A 75 -13.03 4.95 -26.33
C PRO A 75 -12.04 5.01 -27.51
N ASP A 76 -10.76 5.17 -27.19
CA ASP A 76 -9.63 5.18 -28.13
C ASP A 76 -8.37 4.61 -27.45
N SER A 77 -7.30 4.40 -28.22
CA SER A 77 -5.97 4.00 -27.76
C SER A 77 -5.36 4.93 -26.70
N TRP A 78 -5.83 6.18 -26.64
CA TRP A 78 -5.47 7.16 -25.62
C TRP A 78 -6.73 7.59 -24.88
N ILE A 79 -6.68 7.59 -23.56
CA ILE A 79 -7.78 8.06 -22.72
C ILE A 79 -7.38 9.35 -22.01
N ASP A 80 -8.22 10.36 -22.14
CA ASP A 80 -8.18 11.56 -21.31
C ASP A 80 -9.00 11.36 -20.03
N VAL A 81 -8.46 11.83 -18.93
CA VAL A 81 -8.93 11.58 -17.56
C VAL A 81 -9.01 12.90 -16.82
N VAL A 82 -10.09 13.12 -16.07
CA VAL A 82 -10.28 14.36 -15.33
C VAL A 82 -9.16 14.56 -14.30
N GLU A 83 -8.48 15.71 -14.39
CA GLU A 83 -7.45 16.09 -13.43
C GLU A 83 -8.09 16.43 -12.08
N ARG A 84 -7.55 15.86 -11.00
CA ARG A 84 -7.96 16.15 -9.64
C ARG A 84 -6.76 16.38 -8.76
N TYR A 85 -6.88 17.37 -7.88
CA TYR A 85 -5.88 17.70 -6.88
C TYR A 85 -6.48 17.47 -5.49
N SER A 86 -5.74 16.78 -4.63
CA SER A 86 -6.13 16.53 -3.24
C SER A 86 -4.92 16.79 -2.34
N ASP A 87 -5.11 17.68 -1.37
CA ASP A 87 -4.11 18.04 -0.35
C ASP A 87 -3.96 16.97 0.73
N ASP A 88 -4.98 16.12 0.91
CA ASP A 88 -5.11 15.17 2.00
C ASP A 88 -4.75 13.72 1.63
N LYS A 89 -4.19 13.50 0.43
CA LYS A 89 -3.90 12.18 -0.16
C LYS A 89 -5.14 11.30 -0.32
N ASN A 90 -6.23 11.89 -0.81
CA ASN A 90 -7.46 11.18 -1.15
C ASN A 90 -8.09 10.43 0.03
N LYS A 91 -7.99 10.98 1.25
CA LYS A 91 -8.56 10.37 2.45
C LYS A 91 -10.04 10.70 2.62
N THR A 92 -10.49 11.85 2.12
CA THR A 92 -11.90 12.29 2.18
C THR A 92 -12.65 12.15 0.87
N LEU A 93 -12.15 11.36 -0.09
CA LEU A 93 -12.85 11.09 -1.35
C LEU A 93 -14.27 10.56 -1.13
#